data_AF-A0A7C5V6M9-F1
#
_entry.id   AF-A0A7C5V6M9-F1
#
_cell.length_a   1.000
_cell.length_b   1.000
_cell.length_c   1.000
_cell.angle_alpha   90.00
_cell.angle_beta   90.00
_cell.angle_gamma   90.00
#
_symmetry.space_group_name_H-M   'P 1'
#
loop_
_entity.id
_entity.type
_entity.pdbx_description
1 polymer ?
#
loop_
_entity_poly.entity_id
_entity_poly.type
_entity_poly.pdbx_seq_one_letter_code
_entity_poly.pdbx_strand_id
1 'polypeptide(L)' 'AFRVHPFDLVLCNMLPQHLLPLVPTIKQFLSLHSFTVVTGFLEAERREIEEALSAHGLRVAARDCLGEWGGCIVHLV' A
#
# COMPACT_ATOMS: atom_id res chain seq x y z
N ALA A 1 10.59 18.96 -18.27
CA ALA A 1 10.45 18.09 -17.09
C ALA A 1 8.99 17.71 -16.96
N PHE A 2 8.65 16.42 -16.99
CA PHE A 2 7.28 15.99 -16.71
C PHE A 2 6.95 16.41 -15.26
N ARG A 3 5.92 17.23 -15.07
CA ARG A 3 5.36 17.44 -13.73
C ARG A 3 4.72 16.12 -13.34
N VAL A 4 5.36 15.40 -12.42
CA VAL A 4 4.73 14.26 -11.79
C VAL A 4 3.70 14.84 -10.83
N HIS A 5 2.44 14.79 -11.24
CA HIS A 5 1.34 15.05 -10.33
C HIS A 5 1.22 13.84 -9.39
N PRO A 6 0.99 14.05 -8.09
CA PRO A 6 0.64 12.95 -7.19
C PRO A 6 -0.54 12.16 -7.78
N PHE A 7 -0.51 10.84 -7.66
CA PHE A 7 -1.64 10.01 -8.05
C PHE A 7 -2.70 10.08 -6.95
N ASP A 8 -3.97 10.16 -7.36
CA ASP A 8 -5.11 10.09 -6.43
C ASP A 8 -5.33 8.65 -5.92
N LEU A 9 -4.91 7.65 -6.71
CA LEU A 9 -4.99 6.23 -6.38
C LEU A 9 -3.76 5.47 -6.90
N VAL A 10 -3.13 4.69 -6.03
CA VAL A 10 -2.10 3.71 -6.42
C VAL A 10 -2.62 2.31 -6.12
N LEU A 11 -2.57 1.41 -7.10
CA LEU A 11 -2.96 0.00 -6.93
C LEU A 11 -1.73 -0.89 -7.06
N CYS A 12 -1.44 -1.65 -6.02
CA CYS A 12 -0.35 -2.61 -5.97
C CYS A 12 -0.92 -4.00 -5.72
N ASN A 13 -1.04 -4.81 -6.78
CA ASN A 13 -1.32 -6.23 -6.69
C ASN A 13 -0.02 -7.01 -6.97
N MET A 14 0.75 -7.29 -5.93
CA MET A 14 2.04 -7.99 -6.04
C MET A 14 2.46 -8.62 -4.72
N LEU A 15 3.34 -9.62 -4.81
CA LEU A 15 3.88 -10.31 -3.64
C LEU A 15 4.64 -9.34 -2.70
N PRO A 16 4.61 -9.56 -1.38
CA PRO A 16 5.23 -8.67 -0.39
C PRO A 16 6.71 -8.38 -0.65
N GLN A 17 7.47 -9.40 -1.08
CA GLN A 17 8.90 -9.30 -1.41
C GLN A 17 9.22 -8.25 -2.49
N HIS A 18 8.26 -7.92 -3.36
CA HIS A 18 8.40 -6.88 -4.38
C HIS A 18 7.76 -5.56 -3.95
N LEU A 19 6.68 -5.62 -3.17
CA LEU A 19 5.99 -4.44 -2.65
C LEU A 19 6.85 -3.67 -1.64
N LEU A 20 7.34 -4.36 -0.59
CA LEU A 20 7.95 -3.70 0.57
C LEU A 20 9.16 -2.82 0.19
N PRO A 21 10.06 -3.25 -0.71
CA PRO A 21 11.14 -2.38 -1.20
C PRO A 21 10.68 -1.13 -1.94
N LEU A 22 9.47 -1.13 -2.52
CA LEU A 22 8.91 -0.02 -3.29
C LEU A 22 8.14 0.99 -2.44
N VAL A 23 7.76 0.66 -1.20
CA VAL A 23 6.97 1.54 -0.32
C VAL A 23 7.55 2.96 -0.19
N PRO A 24 8.87 3.16 0.01
CA PRO A 24 9.45 4.51 0.07
C PRO A 24 9.27 5.30 -1.23
N THR A 25 9.33 4.63 -2.38
CA THR A 25 9.16 5.24 -3.70
C THR A 25 7.69 5.53 -3.99
N ILE A 26 6.78 4.60 -3.68
CA ILE A 26 5.33 4.80 -3.83
C ILE A 26 4.89 6.05 -3.08
N LYS A 27 5.37 6.23 -1.84
CA LYS A 27 5.08 7.41 -1.01
C LYS A 27 5.41 8.74 -1.70
N GLN A 28 6.43 8.81 -2.55
CA GLN A 28 6.81 10.04 -3.27
C GLN A 28 5.76 10.47 -4.29
N PHE A 29 4.87 9.57 -4.68
CA PHE A 29 3.80 9.82 -5.65
C PHE A 29 2.42 9.98 -5.01
N LEU A 30 2.34 9.95 -3.67
CA LEU A 30 1.09 10.08 -2.92
C LEU A 30 0.86 11.51 -2.44
N SER A 31 -0.41 11.88 -2.29
CA SER A 31 -0.84 13.08 -1.57
C SER A 31 -1.59 12.70 -0.29
N LEU A 32 -1.82 13.66 0.61
CA LEU A 32 -2.61 13.44 1.84
C LEU A 32 -4.06 12.99 1.57
N HIS A 33 -4.57 13.18 0.35
CA HIS A 33 -5.93 12.79 -0.05
C HIS A 33 -5.95 11.57 -0.97
N SER A 34 -4.78 11.00 -1.26
CA SER A 34 -4.67 9.80 -2.10
C SER A 34 -4.86 8.52 -1.29
N PHE A 35 -5.26 7.47 -1.99
CA PHE A 35 -5.34 6.12 -1.44
C PHE A 35 -4.38 5.18 -2.16
N THR A 36 -3.92 4.17 -1.43
CA THR A 36 -3.16 3.06 -2.00
C THR A 36 -3.88 1.75 -1.66
N VAL A 37 -4.18 0.95 -2.67
CA VAL A 37 -4.71 -0.41 -2.49
C VAL A 37 -3.54 -1.36 -2.59
N VAL A 38 -3.29 -2.11 -1.53
CA VAL A 38 -2.27 -3.14 -1.44
C VAL A 38 -2.95 -4.50 -1.41
N THR A 39 -2.62 -5.38 -2.34
CA THR A 39 -3.12 -6.75 -2.42
C THR A 39 -2.09 -7.65 -3.10
N GLY A 40 -2.40 -8.94 -3.27
CA GLY A 40 -1.46 -9.94 -3.76
C GLY A 40 -0.62 -10.59 -2.66
N PHE A 41 -1.11 -10.53 -1.41
CA PHE A 41 -0.52 -11.19 -0.24
C PHE A 41 -1.52 -12.12 0.43
N LEU A 42 -1.04 -13.05 1.25
CA LEU A 42 -1.88 -13.95 2.04
C LEU A 42 -2.34 -13.26 3.33
N GLU A 43 -3.57 -13.50 3.77
CA GLU A 43 -4.13 -12.95 5.01
C GLU A 43 -3.25 -13.25 6.25
N ALA A 44 -2.52 -14.37 6.24
CA ALA A 44 -1.54 -14.71 7.27
C ALA A 44 -0.34 -13.73 7.33
N GLU A 45 0.02 -13.11 6.20
CA GLU A 45 1.11 -12.12 6.06
C GLU A 45 0.63 -10.69 6.37
N ARG A 46 -0.68 -10.46 6.49
CA ARG A 46 -1.27 -9.11 6.62
C ARG A 46 -0.60 -8.28 7.70
N ARG A 47 -0.39 -8.86 8.89
CA ARG A 47 0.16 -8.12 10.03
C ARG A 47 1.55 -7.57 9.72
N GLU A 48 2.43 -8.37 9.13
CA GLU A 48 3.78 -7.96 8.75
C GLU A 48 3.74 -6.83 7.72
N ILE A 49 2.87 -6.96 6.72
CA ILE A 49 2.71 -5.96 5.65
C ILE A 49 2.22 -4.63 6.22
N GLU A 50 1.21 -4.66 7.09
CA GLU A 50 0.67 -3.45 7.71
C GLU A 50 1.68 -2.77 8.64
N GLU A 51 2.45 -3.55 9.42
CA GLU A 51 3.53 -3.02 10.25
C GLU A 51 4.62 -2.35 9.39
N ALA A 52 5.01 -2.96 8.27
CA ALA A 52 5.98 -2.40 7.34
C ALA A 52 5.46 -1.13 6.64
N LEU A 53 4.20 -1.10 6.21
CA LEU A 53 3.55 0.09 5.64
C LEU A 53 3.45 1.21 6.67
N SER A 54 3.06 0.89 7.91
CA SER A 54 2.95 1.86 9.00
C SER A 54 4.30 2.48 9.36
N ALA A 55 5.40 1.71 9.29
CA ALA A 55 6.76 2.22 9.51
C ALA A 55 7.14 3.33 8.50
N HIS A 56 6.43 3.43 7.37
CA HIS A 56 6.63 4.44 6.33
C HIS A 56 5.58 5.56 6.36
N GLY A 57 4.72 5.60 7.38
CA GLY A 57 3.63 6.59 7.49
C GLY A 57 2.45 6.28 6.56
N LEU A 58 2.24 5.02 6.17
CA LEU A 58 1.03 4.60 5.49
C LEU A 58 0.12 3.88 6.49
N ARG A 59 -1.05 4.45 6.76
CA ARG A 59 -2.01 3.92 7.71
C ARG A 59 -3.12 3.17 7.00
N VAL A 60 -3.49 2.02 7.55
CA VAL A 60 -4.61 1.19 7.06
C VAL A 60 -5.94 1.88 7.34
N ALA A 61 -6.70 2.14 6.27
CA ALA A 61 -8.04 2.69 6.29
C ALA A 61 -9.11 1.59 6.21
N ALA A 62 -8.86 0.54 5.42
CA ALA A 62 -9.77 -0.59 5.29
C ALA A 62 -9.00 -1.88 4.98
N ARG A 63 -9.63 -3.02 5.28
CA ARG A 63 -9.12 -4.37 5.04
C ARG A 63 -10.22 -5.20 4.39
N ASP A 64 -9.82 -6.12 3.52
CA ASP A 64 -10.70 -7.13 2.97
C ASP A 64 -9.91 -8.42 2.70
N CYS A 65 -10.62 -9.55 2.58
CA CYS A 65 -10.01 -10.80 2.18
C CYS A 65 -10.97 -11.66 1.34
N LEU A 66 -10.39 -12.41 0.40
CA LEU A 66 -11.09 -13.38 -0.44
C LEU A 66 -10.41 -14.74 -0.30
N GLY A 67 -10.98 -15.59 0.54
CA GLY A 67 -10.33 -16.85 0.94
C GLY A 67 -9.05 -16.55 1.71
N GLU A 68 -7.92 -17.03 1.20
CA GLU A 68 -6.59 -16.77 1.80
C GLU A 68 -5.94 -15.47 1.32
N TRP A 69 -6.48 -14.82 0.29
CA TRP A 69 -5.90 -13.61 -0.27
C TRP A 69 -6.37 -12.37 0.48
N GLY A 70 -5.41 -11.55 0.91
CA GLY A 70 -5.66 -10.31 1.62
C GLY A 70 -5.57 -9.08 0.71
N GLY A 71 -6.26 -8.03 1.13
CA GLY A 71 -6.14 -6.69 0.59
C GLY A 71 -6.34 -5.64 1.68
N CYS A 72 -5.65 -4.51 1.56
CA CYS A 72 -5.89 -3.35 2.41
C CYS A 72 -5.83 -2.05 1.61
N ILE A 73 -6.62 -1.08 2.06
CA ILE A 73 -6.55 0.30 1.60
C ILE A 73 -5.74 1.06 2.65
N VAL A 74 -4.72 1.79 2.21
CA VAL A 74 -3.90 2.66 3.06
C VAL A 74 -3.90 4.09 2.55
N HIS A 75 -3.63 5.05 3.44
CA HIS A 75 -3.40 6.45 3.09
C HIS A 75 -2.15 6.98 3.78
N LEU A 76 -1.62 8.09 3.26
CA LEU A 76 -0.50 8.79 3.86
C LEU A 76 -0.94 9.56 5.12
N VAL A 77 -0.18 9.43 6.21
CA VAL A 77 -0.30 10.22 7.45
C VAL A 77 0.93 11.08 7.71
#